data_AF-A0A4Q3RU00-F1
#
_entry.id   AF-A0A4Q3RU00-F1
#
_cell.length_a   1.000
_cell.length_b   1.000
_cell.length_c   1.000
_cell.angle_alpha   90.00
_cell.angle_beta   90.00
_cell.angle_gamma   90.00
#
_symmetry.space_group_name_H-M   'P 1'
#
loop_
_entity.id
_entity.type
_entity.pdbx_description
1 polymer ?
#
loop_
_entity_poly.entity_id
_entity_poly.type
_entity_poly.pdbx_seq_one_letter_code
_entity_poly.pdbx_strand_id
1 'polypeptide(L)'
;MHKTRLLATALGLTLALGVQVQAQAADRTLLDAVKDGDSVAVQSLLAAKADPNAPLADTSTVLAWAVAHQDPPIVRALLASGANPDAADRAG
;
A
#
# COMPACT_ATOMS: atom_id res chain seq x y z
N MET A 1 -47.27 18.61 43.28
CA MET A 1 -46.03 18.22 43.98
C MET A 1 -44.86 18.38 43.01
N HIS A 2 -44.35 19.61 42.85
CA HIS A 2 -43.19 19.94 42.01
C HIS A 2 -41.98 20.20 42.89
N LYS A 3 -40.92 19.41 42.76
CA LYS A 3 -39.57 19.78 43.25
C LYS A 3 -38.49 19.21 42.32
N THR A 4 -38.09 20.06 41.39
CA THR A 4 -36.76 20.20 40.78
C THR A 4 -35.62 19.66 41.63
N ARG A 5 -34.77 18.80 41.04
CA ARG A 5 -33.36 18.62 41.42
C ARG A 5 -32.52 18.45 40.16
N LEU A 6 -32.02 19.59 39.68
CA LEU A 6 -30.83 19.71 38.84
C LEU A 6 -29.58 19.25 39.62
N LEU A 7 -28.47 19.05 38.90
CA LEU A 7 -27.08 18.77 39.35
C LEU A 7 -26.81 17.26 39.59
N ALA A 8 -25.75 16.63 39.10
CA ALA A 8 -24.56 17.01 38.34
C ALA A 8 -23.81 15.69 38.00
N THR A 9 -22.72 15.78 37.22
CA THR A 9 -21.78 14.70 36.81
C THR A 9 -22.29 13.89 35.62
N ALA A 10 -21.91 14.10 34.35
CA ALA A 10 -20.63 14.44 33.72
C ALA A 10 -19.51 13.44 34.06
N LEU A 11 -18.83 12.98 33.00
CA LEU A 11 -17.59 12.19 32.97
C LEU A 11 -17.76 10.66 32.79
N GLY A 12 -17.88 10.26 31.53
CA GLY A 12 -17.67 8.87 31.09
C GLY A 12 -17.63 8.70 29.57
N LEU A 13 -17.36 9.79 28.86
CA LEU A 13 -17.20 9.84 27.41
C LEU A 13 -15.77 9.41 27.06
N THR A 14 -15.37 8.18 27.37
CA THR A 14 -14.09 7.61 26.92
C THR A 14 -14.32 6.81 25.65
N LEU A 15 -14.55 7.56 24.58
CA LEU A 15 -13.82 7.49 23.32
C LEU A 15 -13.03 6.19 23.08
N ALA A 16 -13.71 5.06 22.93
CA ALA A 16 -13.13 3.88 22.30
C ALA A 16 -13.14 4.09 20.77
N LEU A 17 -12.42 5.13 20.32
CA LEU A 17 -11.86 5.14 18.97
C LEU A 17 -10.79 4.07 18.97
N GLY A 18 -11.23 2.81 18.85
CA GLY A 18 -10.39 1.75 18.34
C GLY A 18 -10.05 2.14 16.91
N VAL A 19 -9.05 3.01 16.76
CA VAL A 19 -8.32 3.17 15.50
C VAL A 19 -7.68 1.81 15.28
N GLN A 20 -8.41 0.95 14.58
CA GLN A 20 -7.81 -0.17 13.88
C GLN A 20 -6.89 0.50 12.87
N VAL A 21 -5.62 0.69 13.26
CA VAL A 21 -4.55 0.88 12.30
C VAL A 21 -4.55 -0.43 11.54
N GLN A 22 -5.27 -0.49 10.42
CA GLN A 22 -5.07 -1.55 9.45
C GLN A 22 -3.61 -1.46 9.06
N ALA A 23 -2.79 -2.31 9.66
CA ALA A 23 -1.47 -2.63 9.17
C ALA A 23 -1.66 -3.36 7.83
N GLN A 24 -2.00 -2.63 6.78
CA GLN A 24 -2.03 -3.12 5.40
C GLN A 24 -0.64 -3.56 4.93
N ALA A 25 0.42 -3.42 5.74
CA ALA A 25 1.76 -3.89 5.44
C ALA A 25 1.87 -5.42 5.30
N ALA A 26 0.93 -6.21 5.85
CA ALA A 26 0.97 -7.67 5.70
C ALA A 26 0.41 -8.16 4.34
N ASP A 27 -0.51 -7.41 3.72
CA ASP A 27 -1.21 -7.82 2.50
C ASP A 27 -0.96 -6.89 1.30
N ARG A 28 -0.35 -5.71 1.48
CA ARG A 28 -0.08 -4.78 0.39
C ARG A 28 1.06 -5.33 -0.47
N THR A 29 0.72 -5.75 -1.69
CA THR A 29 1.68 -6.33 -2.61
C THR A 29 2.51 -5.24 -3.27
N LEU A 30 3.68 -5.62 -3.79
CA LEU A 30 4.50 -4.72 -4.61
C LEU A 30 3.71 -4.19 -5.82
N LEU A 31 2.82 -5.01 -6.40
CA LEU A 31 1.95 -4.60 -7.50
C LEU A 31 0.99 -3.48 -7.09
N ASP A 32 0.37 -3.57 -5.91
CA ASP A 32 -0.57 -2.54 -5.45
C ASP A 32 0.14 -1.21 -5.23
N ALA A 33 1.33 -1.24 -4.61
CA ALA A 33 2.14 -0.04 -4.43
C ALA A 33 2.55 0.62 -5.77
N VAL A 34 2.84 -0.18 -6.80
CA VAL A 34 3.14 0.32 -8.15
C VAL A 34 1.90 0.90 -8.83
N LYS A 35 0.74 0.22 -8.72
CA LYS A 35 -0.53 0.72 -9.28
C LYS A 35 -0.97 2.05 -8.64
N ASP A 36 -0.68 2.21 -7.35
CA ASP A 36 -0.99 3.43 -6.61
C ASP A 36 0.02 4.57 -6.86
N GLY A 37 1.13 4.32 -7.58
CA GLY A 37 2.22 5.28 -7.73
C GLY A 37 2.98 5.58 -6.43
N ASP A 38 2.80 4.75 -5.39
CA ASP A 38 3.35 4.95 -4.06
C ASP A 38 4.83 4.54 -4.02
N SER A 39 5.68 5.45 -4.48
CA SER A 39 7.13 5.25 -4.55
C SER A 39 7.77 4.92 -3.20
N VAL A 40 7.18 5.36 -2.08
CA VAL A 40 7.69 5.06 -0.73
C VAL A 40 7.35 3.63 -0.34
N ALA A 41 6.11 3.19 -0.59
CA ALA A 41 5.72 1.80 -0.37
C ALA A 41 6.51 0.84 -1.27
N VAL A 42 6.73 1.20 -2.55
CA VAL A 42 7.57 0.42 -3.48
C VAL A 42 8.97 0.22 -2.90
N GLN A 43 9.63 1.29 -2.46
CA GLN A 43 10.97 1.19 -1.87
C GLN A 43 10.99 0.35 -0.59
N SER A 44 9.99 0.51 0.27
CA SER A 44 9.86 -0.28 1.51
C SER A 44 9.71 -1.77 1.23
N LEU A 45 8.85 -2.14 0.27
CA LEU A 45 8.60 -3.53 -0.12
C LEU A 45 9.82 -4.16 -0.79
N LEU A 46 10.53 -3.42 -1.66
CA LEU A 46 11.77 -3.88 -2.27
C LEU A 46 12.89 -4.04 -1.24
N ALA A 47 12.98 -3.14 -0.25
CA ALA A 47 13.90 -3.29 0.88
C ALA A 47 13.57 -4.52 1.74
N ALA A 48 12.29 -4.85 1.87
CA ALA A 48 11.79 -6.08 2.49
C ALA A 48 11.99 -7.34 1.62
N LYS A 49 12.73 -7.25 0.51
CA LYS A 49 13.02 -8.36 -0.41
C LYS A 49 11.78 -8.91 -1.14
N ALA A 50 10.77 -8.08 -1.36
CA ALA A 50 9.71 -8.43 -2.32
C ALA A 50 10.35 -8.72 -3.69
N ASP A 51 9.93 -9.82 -4.31
CA ASP A 51 10.43 -10.21 -5.63
C ASP A 51 9.80 -9.30 -6.71
N PRO A 52 10.58 -8.45 -7.39
CA PRO A 52 10.05 -7.60 -8.46
C PRO A 52 9.65 -8.38 -9.72
N ASN A 53 10.06 -9.65 -9.82
CA ASN A 53 9.74 -10.56 -10.92
C ASN A 53 8.66 -11.58 -10.56
N ALA A 54 8.00 -11.42 -9.41
CA ALA A 54 6.93 -12.31 -8.99
C ALA A 54 5.88 -12.43 -10.11
N PRO A 55 5.48 -13.66 -10.49
CA PRO A 55 4.52 -13.85 -11.56
C PRO A 55 3.16 -13.25 -11.18
N LEU A 56 2.63 -12.40 -12.04
CA LEU A 56 1.29 -11.84 -11.88
C LEU A 56 0.25 -12.73 -12.58
N ALA A 57 -1.00 -12.64 -12.12
CA ALA A 57 -2.11 -13.45 -12.65
C ALA A 57 -2.43 -13.18 -14.13
N ASP A 58 -2.06 -12.00 -14.63
CA ASP A 58 -2.33 -11.51 -15.98
C ASP A 58 -1.15 -11.71 -16.94
N THR A 59 -0.12 -12.48 -16.54
CA THR A 59 1.15 -12.66 -17.28
C THR A 59 1.98 -11.38 -17.44
N SER A 60 1.55 -10.27 -16.82
CA SER A 60 2.31 -9.02 -16.79
C SER A 60 3.41 -9.08 -15.73
N THR A 61 4.33 -8.12 -15.78
CA THR A 61 5.32 -7.90 -14.71
C THR A 61 5.00 -6.62 -13.94
N VAL A 62 5.49 -6.53 -12.70
CA VAL A 62 5.40 -5.28 -11.92
C VAL A 62 6.08 -4.12 -12.66
N LEU A 63 7.17 -4.41 -13.38
CA LEU A 63 7.88 -3.44 -14.20
C LEU A 63 7.04 -2.92 -15.37
N ALA A 64 6.32 -3.80 -16.07
CA ALA A 64 5.41 -3.41 -17.15
C ALA A 64 4.34 -2.41 -16.67
N TRP A 65 3.78 -2.63 -15.48
CA TRP A 65 2.84 -1.70 -14.86
C TRP A 65 3.47 -0.33 -14.58
N ALA A 66 4.69 -0.28 -14.06
CA ALA A 66 5.38 0.99 -13.82
C ALA A 66 5.71 1.75 -15.11
N VAL A 67 6.06 1.03 -16.18
CA VAL A 67 6.32 1.61 -17.51
C VAL A 67 5.03 2.15 -18.12
N ALA A 68 3.93 1.39 -18.05
CA ALA A 68 2.63 1.79 -18.57
C ALA A 68 2.08 3.07 -17.89
N HIS A 69 2.34 3.24 -16.59
CA HIS A 69 1.98 4.44 -15.84
C HIS A 69 2.93 5.62 -16.05
N GLN A 70 4.02 5.44 -16.80
CA GLN A 70 5.03 6.48 -17.02
C GLN A 70 5.60 7.03 -15.70
N ASP A 71 5.96 6.13 -14.76
CA ASP A 71 6.56 6.49 -13.48
C ASP A 71 8.07 6.17 -13.44
N PRO A 72 8.95 7.03 -14.01
CA PRO A 72 10.40 6.84 -13.98
C PRO A 72 11.00 6.55 -12.60
N PRO A 73 10.54 7.17 -11.49
CA PRO A 73 11.08 6.85 -10.17
C PRO A 73 10.85 5.38 -9.78
N ILE A 74 9.65 4.86 -10.02
CA ILE A 74 9.27 3.49 -9.69
C ILE A 74 9.98 2.51 -10.63
N VAL A 75 10.03 2.81 -11.94
CA VAL A 75 10.80 2.02 -12.92
C VAL A 75 12.26 1.87 -12.47
N ARG A 76 12.90 2.97 -12.07
CA ARG A 76 14.29 2.93 -11.58
C ARG A 76 14.44 2.09 -10.31
N ALA A 77 13.50 2.19 -9.36
CA ALA A 77 13.54 1.41 -8.12
C ALA A 77 13.42 -0.10 -8.38
N LEU A 78 12.52 -0.49 -9.28
CA LEU A 78 12.32 -1.88 -9.69
C LEU A 78 13.56 -2.43 -10.40
N LEU A 79 14.11 -1.70 -11.39
CA LEU A 79 15.32 -2.10 -12.10
C LEU A 79 16.54 -2.23 -11.16
N ALA A 80 16.71 -1.28 -10.23
CA ALA A 80 17.76 -1.34 -9.22
C ALA A 80 17.63 -2.55 -8.29
N SER A 81 16.41 -3.08 -8.14
CA SER A 81 16.11 -4.26 -7.33
C SER A 81 16.16 -5.57 -8.11
N GLY A 82 16.57 -5.53 -9.39
CA GLY A 82 16.73 -6.72 -10.24
C GLY A 82 15.46 -7.12 -11.00
N ALA A 83 14.52 -6.20 -11.20
CA ALA A 83 13.43 -6.42 -12.15
C ALA A 83 14.00 -6.68 -13.55
N ASN A 84 13.55 -7.74 -14.20
CA ASN A 84 14.00 -8.11 -15.53
C ASN A 84 13.24 -7.28 -16.59
N PRO A 85 13.90 -6.37 -17.33
CA PRO A 85 13.26 -5.61 -18.41
C PRO A 85 12.86 -6.48 -19.59
N ASP A 86 13.51 -7.63 -19.77
CA ASP A 86 13.21 -8.58 -20.85
C ASP A 86 12.17 -9.62 -20.46
N ALA A 87 11.66 -9.57 -19.21
CA ALA A 87 10.53 -10.39 -18.81
C ALA A 87 9.31 -9.89 -19.57
N ALA A 88 9.10 -10.49 -20.73
CA ALA A 88 8.02 -10.16 -21.65
C ALA A 88 6.70 -10.14 -20.89
N ASP A 89 6.11 -8.94 -20.80
CA ASP A 89 4.66 -8.88 -20.76
C ASP A 89 4.16 -9.26 -22.16
N ARG A 90 2.86 -9.50 -22.29
CA ARG A 90 2.27 -9.87 -23.59
C ARG A 90 2.34 -8.74 -24.64
N ALA A 91 2.85 -7.55 -24.28
CA ALA A 91 2.78 -6.35 -25.11
C ALA A 91 3.95 -6.17 -26.06
N GLY A 92 5.11 -6.82 -25.83
CA GLY A 92 6.23 -6.90 -26.79
C GLY A 92 7.04 -5.62 -26.96
#